data_AF-A0A0R1P0D1-F1
#
_entry.id   AF-A0A0R1P0D1-F1
#
_cell.length_a   1.000
_cell.length_b   1.000
_cell.length_c   1.000
_cell.angle_alpha   90.00
_cell.angle_beta   90.00
_cell.angle_gamma   90.00
#
_symmetry.space_group_name_H-M   'P 1'
#
loop_
_entity.id
_entity.type
_entity.pdbx_description
1 polymer ?
#
loop_
_entity_poly.entity_id
_entity_poly.type
_entity_poly.pdbx_seq_one_letter_code
_entity_poly.pdbx_strand_id
1 'polypeptide(L)'
;MVQMNIQAIMKDENVDTSNIQVDHSDVGSASANAADYFFVESTLANAVSSLPKDKVVLLKSLIDKNETKEHVNDILDRENIKYDAK
;
A
#
# COMPACT_ATOMS: atom_id res chain seq x y z
N MET A 1 -0.31 -4.53 12.01
CA MET A 1 -1.49 -3.62 12.11
C MET A 1 -1.88 -3.03 10.75
N VAL A 2 -0.93 -2.52 9.95
CA VAL A 2 -1.21 -1.89 8.64
C VAL A 2 -1.85 -2.82 7.62
N GLN A 3 -1.37 -4.07 7.52
CA GLN A 3 -1.94 -5.07 6.60
C GLN A 3 -3.45 -5.22 6.77
N MET A 4 -3.92 -5.33 8.02
CA MET A 4 -5.36 -5.46 8.33
C MET A 4 -6.14 -4.21 7.92
N ASN A 5 -5.55 -3.02 8.02
CA ASN A 5 -6.19 -1.79 7.58
C ASN A 5 -6.37 -1.75 6.06
N ILE A 6 -5.33 -2.10 5.29
CA ILE A 6 -5.39 -2.13 3.82
C ILE A 6 -6.43 -3.17 3.36
N GLN A 7 -6.41 -4.37 3.94
CA GLN A 7 -7.38 -5.40 3.62
C GLN A 7 -8.82 -4.98 3.96
N ALA A 8 -9.02 -4.28 5.08
CA ALA A 8 -10.34 -3.75 5.43
C ALA A 8 -10.81 -2.69 4.43
N ILE A 9 -9.94 -1.76 4.02
CA ILE A 9 -10.25 -0.74 3.00
C ILE A 9 -10.65 -1.40 1.68
N MET A 10 -9.86 -2.36 1.21
CA MET A 10 -10.15 -3.08 -0.04
C MET A 10 -11.51 -3.79 0.01
N LYS A 11 -11.86 -4.35 1.17
CA LYS A 11 -13.16 -4.99 1.37
C LYS A 11 -14.31 -3.98 1.42
N ASP A 12 -14.12 -2.87 2.11
CA ASP A 12 -15.13 -1.80 2.22
C ASP A 12 -15.41 -1.16 0.86
N GLU A 13 -14.39 -1.03 0.01
CA GLU A 13 -14.49 -0.51 -1.36
C GLU A 13 -14.80 -1.57 -2.42
N ASN A 14 -15.14 -2.80 -2.02
CA ASN A 14 -15.45 -3.90 -2.93
C ASN A 14 -14.41 -4.08 -4.06
N VAL A 15 -13.13 -3.89 -3.74
CA VAL A 15 -12.02 -4.08 -4.67
C VAL A 15 -11.95 -5.56 -5.07
N ASP A 16 -11.74 -5.85 -6.35
CA ASP A 16 -11.45 -7.21 -6.80
C ASP A 16 -10.06 -7.64 -6.32
N THR A 17 -10.05 -8.41 -5.23
CA THR A 17 -8.82 -8.92 -4.59
C THR A 17 -8.35 -10.24 -5.20
N SER A 18 -8.98 -10.76 -6.26
CA SER A 18 -8.60 -12.04 -6.89
C SER A 18 -7.15 -12.08 -7.36
N ASN A 19 -6.60 -10.92 -7.74
CA ASN A 19 -5.21 -10.77 -8.18
C ASN A 19 -4.37 -9.87 -7.27
N ILE A 20 -4.87 -9.55 -6.07
CA ILE A 20 -4.20 -8.64 -5.14
C ILE A 20 -3.77 -9.42 -3.91
N GLN A 21 -2.48 -9.38 -3.60
CA GLN A 21 -1.92 -9.94 -2.38
C GLN A 21 -1.39 -8.82 -1.50
N VAL A 22 -1.83 -8.80 -0.24
CA VAL A 22 -1.35 -7.84 0.77
C VAL A 22 -0.59 -8.62 1.84
N ASP A 23 0.70 -8.36 1.94
CA ASP A 23 1.62 -8.98 2.90
C ASP A 23 2.28 -7.94 3.81
N HIS A 24 2.90 -8.39 4.89
CA HIS A 24 3.64 -7.56 5.83
C HIS A 24 5.07 -8.06 5.98
N SER A 25 6.03 -7.19 5.66
CA SER A 25 7.44 -7.44 5.84
C SER A 25 8.14 -6.26 6.54
N ASP A 26 9.20 -6.55 7.27
CA ASP A 26 10.09 -5.51 7.82
C ASP A 26 10.84 -4.78 6.69
N VAL A 27 11.15 -3.50 6.89
CA VAL A 27 11.89 -2.67 5.91
C VAL A 27 13.26 -3.23 5.55
N GLY A 28 13.91 -3.95 6.47
CA GLY A 28 15.21 -4.59 6.22
C GLY A 28 15.14 -5.84 5.33
N SER A 29 13.96 -6.44 5.20
CA SER A 29 13.71 -7.63 4.38
C SER A 29 13.05 -7.28 3.04
N ALA A 30 12.62 -6.03 2.87
CA ALA A 30 12.01 -5.55 1.65
C ALA A 30 13.05 -5.51 0.51
N SER A 31 12.68 -6.04 -0.65
CA SER A 31 13.50 -6.00 -1.86
C SER A 31 12.68 -5.48 -3.02
N ALA A 32 13.32 -4.87 -4.03
CA ALA A 32 12.62 -4.22 -5.16
C ALA A 32 11.69 -5.15 -5.97
N ASN A 33 11.88 -6.46 -5.84
CA ASN A 33 11.10 -7.50 -6.53
C ASN A 33 10.09 -8.21 -5.61
N ALA A 34 10.01 -7.85 -4.33
CA ALA A 34 9.11 -8.49 -3.37
C ALA A 34 7.64 -8.06 -3.55
N ALA A 35 7.41 -6.85 -4.08
CA ALA A 35 6.09 -6.30 -4.31
C ALA A 35 6.11 -5.27 -5.45
N ASP A 36 4.92 -4.97 -5.98
CA ASP A 36 4.71 -3.88 -6.93
C ASP A 36 4.71 -2.52 -6.22
N TYR A 37 4.11 -2.47 -5.02
CA TYR A 37 4.03 -1.27 -4.20
C TYR A 37 4.41 -1.55 -2.73
N PHE A 38 5.13 -0.62 -2.13
CA PHE A 38 5.58 -0.66 -0.75
C PHE A 38 4.98 0.51 0.03
N PHE A 39 4.09 0.22 0.97
CA PHE A 39 3.57 1.21 1.91
C PHE A 39 4.51 1.30 3.11
N VAL A 40 5.15 2.44 3.28
CA VAL A 40 6.16 2.66 4.31
C VAL A 40 5.85 3.96 5.04
N GLU A 41 6.08 3.99 6.35
CA GLU A 41 5.92 5.23 7.10
C GLU A 41 7.02 6.23 6.71
N SER A 42 6.65 7.51 6.59
CA SER A 42 7.49 8.60 6.10
C SER A 42 8.83 8.76 6.84
N THR A 43 8.90 8.49 8.15
CA THR A 43 10.18 8.56 8.89
C THR A 43 11.15 7.44 8.51
N LEU A 44 10.65 6.33 7.97
CA LEU A 44 11.44 5.20 7.47
C LEU A 44 11.85 5.35 6.00
N ALA A 45 11.54 6.47 5.33
CA ALA A 45 11.92 6.71 3.94
C ALA A 45 13.43 6.49 3.67
N ASN A 46 14.28 6.84 4.64
CA ASN A 46 15.73 6.61 4.54
C ASN A 46 16.09 5.11 4.55
N ALA A 47 15.35 4.28 5.30
CA ALA A 47 15.59 2.84 5.39
C ALA A 47 15.24 2.11 4.09
N VAL A 48 14.27 2.65 3.33
CA VAL A 48 13.83 2.11 2.04
C VAL A 48 14.40 2.87 0.84
N SER A 49 15.45 3.67 1.05
CA SER A 49 16.12 4.45 0.00
C SER A 49 16.76 3.59 -1.10
N SER A 50 16.97 2.29 -0.83
CA SER A 50 17.43 1.30 -1.80
C SER A 50 16.31 0.81 -2.73
N LEU A 51 15.04 1.04 -2.40
CA LEU A 51 13.90 0.64 -3.22
C LEU A 51 13.58 1.71 -4.28
N PRO A 52 13.00 1.31 -5.44
CA PRO A 52 12.58 2.26 -6.47
C PRO A 52 11.51 3.21 -5.93
N LYS A 53 11.73 4.52 -6.04
CA LYS A 53 10.81 5.55 -5.53
C LYS A 53 9.41 5.46 -6.13
N ASP A 54 9.31 5.05 -7.39
CA ASP A 54 8.04 4.87 -8.10
C ASP A 54 7.16 3.77 -7.48
N LYS A 55 7.77 2.85 -6.73
CA LYS A 55 7.08 1.75 -6.03
C LYS A 55 6.85 2.04 -4.55
N VAL A 56 7.45 3.09 -3.99
CA VAL A 56 7.38 3.38 -2.55
C VAL A 56 6.34 4.45 -2.29
N VAL A 57 5.34 4.11 -1.48
CA VAL A 57 4.29 5.00 -1.00
C VAL A 57 4.60 5.36 0.44
N LEU A 58 4.94 6.63 0.66
CA LEU A 58 5.23 7.16 1.99
C LEU A 58 3.94 7.63 2.66
N LEU A 59 3.57 6.96 3.75
CA LEU A 59 2.44 7.31 4.60
C LEU A 59 2.91 8.20 5.76
N LYS A 60 2.21 9.28 6.07
CA LYS A 60 2.49 10.07 7.29
C LYS A 60 2.06 9.33 8.54
N SER A 61 0.99 8.53 8.46
CA SER A 61 0.48 7.77 9.60
C SER A 61 -0.09 6.42 9.18
N LEU A 62 0.49 5.36 9.72
CA LEU A 62 0.05 3.97 9.53
C LEU A 62 -1.36 3.68 10.11
N ILE A 63 -1.87 4.58 10.94
CA ILE A 63 -3.18 4.48 11.60
C ILE A 63 -4.23 5.28 10.81
N ASP A 64 -3.80 6.24 9.99
CA ASP A 64 -4.71 7.06 9.20
C ASP A 64 -5.27 6.24 8.03
N LYS A 65 -6.49 5.76 8.22
CA LYS A 65 -7.22 5.00 7.22
C LYS A 65 -7.57 5.84 6.00
N ASN A 66 -7.81 7.14 6.17
CA ASN A 66 -8.19 8.01 5.06
C ASN A 66 -7.00 8.23 4.14
N GLU A 67 -5.82 8.54 4.70
CA GLU A 67 -4.58 8.66 3.93
C GLU A 67 -4.26 7.34 3.21
N THR A 68 -4.31 6.21 3.93
CA THR A 68 -4.06 4.89 3.34
C THR A 68 -5.04 4.61 2.20
N LYS A 69 -6.31 4.94 2.38
CA LYS A 69 -7.37 4.77 1.38
C LYS A 69 -7.11 5.61 0.13
N GLU A 70 -6.80 6.90 0.26
CA GLU A 70 -6.48 7.77 -0.88
C GLU A 70 -5.32 7.20 -1.71
N HIS A 71 -4.27 6.72 -1.05
CA HIS A 71 -3.13 6.12 -1.75
C HIS A 71 -3.45 4.78 -2.40
N VAL A 72 -4.23 3.91 -1.74
CA VAL A 72 -4.68 2.65 -2.34
C VAL A 72 -5.51 2.95 -3.60
N ASN A 73 -6.44 3.91 -3.52
CA ASN A 73 -7.32 4.25 -4.64
C ASN A 73 -6.55 4.82 -5.83
N ASP A 74 -5.58 5.71 -5.58
CA ASP A 74 -4.69 6.21 -6.62
C ASP A 74 -3.92 5.08 -7.34
N ILE A 75 -3.49 4.05 -6.61
CA ILE A 75 -2.85 2.87 -7.21
C ILE A 75 -3.85 2.04 -8.02
N LEU A 76 -5.04 1.79 -7.47
CA LEU A 76 -6.09 1.05 -8.16
C LEU A 76 -6.47 1.75 -9.48
N ASP A 77 -6.61 3.07 -9.47
CA ASP A 77 -6.86 3.87 -10.67
C ASP A 77 -5.74 3.76 -11.71
N ARG A 78 -4.47 3.82 -11.26
CA ARG A 78 -3.29 3.67 -12.14
C ARG A 78 -3.23 2.30 -12.80
N GLU A 79 -3.53 1.25 -12.06
CA GLU A 79 -3.54 -0.14 -12.54
C GLU A 79 -4.88 -0.52 -13.21
N ASN A 80 -5.81 0.43 -13.33
CA ASN A 80 -7.14 0.23 -13.91
C ASN A 80 -7.97 -0.87 -13.21
N ILE A 81 -7.75 -1.04 -11.90
CA ILE A 81 -8.48 -1.97 -11.07
C ILE A 81 -9.78 -1.30 -10.62
N LYS A 82 -10.92 -1.97 -10.84
CA LYS A 82 -12.22 -1.45 -10.44
C LYS A 82 -12.44 -1.59 -8.94
N TYR A 83 -12.97 -0.53 -8.34
CA TYR A 83 -13.42 -0.48 -6.96
C TYR A 83 -14.71 0.36 -6.88
N ASP A 84 -15.55 0.08 -5.87
CA ASP A 84 -16.79 0.80 -5.58
C ASP A 84 -16.57 1.67 -4.34
N ALA A 85 -16.00 2.86 -4.56
CA ALA A 85 -15.83 3.85 -3.51
C ALA A 85 -17.19 4.40 -3.09
N LYS A 86 -17.72 3.87 -1.98
CA LYS A 86 -18.88 4.43 -1.28
C LYS A 86 -18.57 5.71 -0.54
#